data_AF-A0A6A5ZMJ5-F1
#
_entry.id   AF-A0A6A5ZMJ5-F1
#
_cell.length_a   1.000
_cell.length_b   1.000
_cell.length_c   1.000
_cell.angle_alpha   90.00
_cell.angle_beta   90.00
_cell.angle_gamma   90.00
#
_symmetry.space_group_name_H-M   'P 1'
#
loop_
_entity.id
_entity.type
_entity.pdbx_description
1 polymer ?
#
loop_
_entity_poly.entity_id
_entity_poly.type
_entity_poly.pdbx_seq_one_letter_code
_entity_poly.pdbx_strand_id
1 'polypeptide(L)'
;MIIVNFASGALFFLFYYPPTFHEKFHNRSPMQQLKKFDYVGTVLFVGGFLVFLLGLSWGGSVYPWKSAHVIATMVIGGIITIVFVLWECYANLEEPLLPIHLFKNFAWVVACILLGLGASIYYAMAVVWPQMVAVLYTDDGGASMSAASLSCASSIMINVGQIIAGFLAEPIGKTKIQCIAVLTIGGALLGAIAAATPDTKSLATGLIIVSCFFIGWNESVCLSNSGIELLDQREIGTAIGASAPQSTSPSSPIEVPDALLEAGLPASSVPAFLAGLTTSSFDGIAGLNDGILAVGMRAYRFANAHAYSTVFYTTIAFTGVALILSFFSPNVDDKMTGQIAVTLHKGEQNDIVVDEKA
;
A
#
# COMPACT_ATOMS: atom_id res chain seq x y z
N MET A 1 -5.41 -2.11 16.70
CA MET A 1 -6.12 -2.58 15.50
C MET A 1 -7.26 -3.55 15.81
N ILE A 2 -7.08 -4.61 16.60
CA ILE A 2 -8.15 -5.60 16.90
C ILE A 2 -9.44 -4.95 17.45
N ILE A 3 -9.33 -4.06 18.45
CA ILE A 3 -10.50 -3.40 19.07
C ILE A 3 -11.26 -2.53 18.06
N VAL A 4 -10.54 -1.76 17.22
CA VAL A 4 -11.15 -0.88 16.21
C VAL A 4 -11.82 -1.71 15.12
N ASN A 5 -11.20 -2.78 14.65
CA ASN A 5 -11.79 -3.70 13.68
C ASN A 5 -13.02 -4.43 14.25
N PHE A 6 -12.96 -4.84 15.51
CA PHE A 6 -14.10 -5.45 16.19
C PHE A 6 -15.25 -4.45 16.37
N ALA A 7 -14.95 -3.22 16.79
CA ALA A 7 -15.94 -2.15 16.91
C ALA A 7 -16.55 -1.78 15.55
N SER A 8 -15.74 -1.67 14.49
CA SER A 8 -16.20 -1.45 13.13
C SER A 8 -17.10 -2.59 12.65
N GLY A 9 -16.70 -3.86 12.88
CA GLY A 9 -17.51 -5.03 12.56
C GLY A 9 -18.84 -5.07 13.33
N ALA A 10 -18.82 -4.71 14.61
CA ALA A 10 -20.03 -4.62 15.43
C ALA A 10 -20.96 -3.50 14.95
N LEU A 11 -20.41 -2.32 14.58
CA LEU A 11 -21.18 -1.22 14.01
C LEU A 11 -21.78 -1.60 12.65
N PHE A 12 -21.00 -2.26 11.78
CA PHE A 12 -21.53 -2.81 10.53
C PHE A 12 -22.66 -3.79 10.82
N PHE A 13 -22.49 -4.75 11.73
CA PHE A 13 -23.54 -5.71 12.04
C PHE A 13 -24.82 -5.07 12.60
N LEU A 14 -24.70 -4.01 13.41
CA LEU A 14 -25.84 -3.36 14.06
C LEU A 14 -26.55 -2.31 13.18
N PHE A 15 -25.82 -1.62 12.31
CA PHE A 15 -26.32 -0.47 11.55
C PHE A 15 -26.39 -0.69 10.03
N TYR A 16 -25.68 -1.68 9.49
CA TYR A 16 -25.74 -2.01 8.07
C TYR A 16 -26.74 -3.15 7.85
N TYR A 17 -27.87 -2.81 7.24
CA TYR A 17 -28.89 -3.76 6.81
C TYR A 17 -28.74 -3.97 5.30
N PRO A 18 -27.89 -4.90 4.83
CA PRO A 18 -27.71 -5.13 3.41
C PRO A 18 -28.99 -5.70 2.77
N PRO A 19 -29.24 -5.39 1.49
CA PRO A 19 -30.30 -6.04 0.74
C PRO A 19 -30.10 -7.55 0.72
N THR A 20 -31.19 -8.32 0.85
CA THR A 20 -31.10 -9.77 0.84
C THR A 20 -30.69 -10.28 -0.55
N PHE A 21 -30.09 -11.47 -0.61
CA PHE A 21 -29.62 -12.06 -1.87
C PHE A 21 -30.70 -12.08 -2.97
N HIS A 22 -31.95 -12.31 -2.59
CA HIS A 22 -33.12 -12.30 -3.48
C HIS A 22 -33.46 -10.91 -4.05
N GLU A 23 -33.15 -9.83 -3.34
CA GLU A 23 -33.34 -8.44 -3.79
C GLU A 23 -32.25 -8.01 -4.77
N LYS A 24 -31.01 -8.48 -4.57
CA LYS A 24 -29.89 -8.14 -5.46
C LYS A 24 -29.87 -8.98 -6.74
N PHE A 25 -30.23 -10.26 -6.63
CA PHE A 25 -30.19 -11.21 -7.72
C PHE A 25 -31.59 -11.79 -7.95
N HIS A 26 -32.45 -10.98 -8.55
CA HIS A 26 -33.81 -11.37 -8.94
C HIS A 26 -33.78 -12.73 -9.68
N ASN A 27 -34.46 -13.73 -9.11
CA ASN A 27 -34.64 -15.07 -9.67
C ASN A 27 -33.39 -15.95 -9.84
N ARG A 28 -32.24 -15.62 -9.25
CA ARG A 28 -31.06 -16.52 -9.25
C ARG A 28 -30.90 -17.18 -7.88
N SER A 29 -30.46 -18.44 -7.88
CA SER A 29 -30.05 -19.13 -6.65
C SER A 29 -28.56 -18.87 -6.37
N PRO A 30 -28.10 -18.87 -5.10
CA PRO A 30 -26.69 -18.71 -4.75
C PRO A 30 -25.76 -19.69 -5.48
N MET A 31 -26.23 -20.92 -5.69
CA MET A 31 -25.49 -21.96 -6.41
C MET A 31 -25.32 -21.65 -7.91
N GLN A 32 -26.33 -21.04 -8.54
CA GLN A 32 -26.22 -20.60 -9.94
C GLN A 32 -25.20 -19.47 -10.11
N GLN A 33 -25.10 -18.58 -9.13
CA GLN A 33 -24.13 -17.49 -9.18
C GLN A 33 -22.70 -17.98 -8.95
N LEU A 34 -22.53 -18.88 -7.97
CA LEU A 34 -21.25 -19.53 -7.71
C LEU A 34 -20.74 -20.27 -8.97
N LYS A 35 -21.62 -20.95 -9.69
CA LYS A 35 -21.25 -21.66 -10.93
C LYS A 35 -20.87 -20.75 -12.10
N LYS A 36 -21.30 -19.49 -12.09
CA LYS A 36 -21.00 -18.50 -13.14
C LYS A 36 -19.75 -17.67 -12.86
N PHE A 37 -19.19 -17.79 -11.66
CA PHE A 37 -17.97 -17.10 -11.26
C PHE A 37 -16.77 -17.55 -12.10
N ASP A 38 -15.90 -16.62 -12.50
CA ASP A 38 -14.69 -16.96 -13.25
C ASP A 38 -13.58 -17.54 -12.37
N TYR A 39 -13.68 -18.85 -12.12
CA TYR A 39 -12.65 -19.60 -11.39
C TYR A 39 -11.33 -19.68 -12.15
N VAL A 40 -11.36 -19.74 -13.49
CA VAL A 40 -10.16 -19.88 -14.30
C VAL A 40 -9.38 -18.57 -14.28
N GLY A 41 -10.06 -17.45 -14.53
CA GLY A 41 -9.50 -16.10 -14.38
C GLY A 41 -8.98 -15.87 -12.97
N THR A 42 -9.72 -16.28 -11.93
CA THR A 42 -9.27 -16.17 -10.54
C THR A 42 -7.97 -16.93 -10.27
N VAL A 43 -7.86 -18.18 -10.73
CA VAL A 43 -6.64 -18.99 -10.53
C VAL A 43 -5.47 -18.42 -11.33
N LEU A 44 -5.69 -17.96 -12.55
CA LEU A 44 -4.65 -17.34 -13.37
C LEU A 44 -4.19 -16.02 -12.77
N PHE A 45 -5.11 -15.19 -12.27
CA PHE A 45 -4.81 -13.93 -11.61
C PHE A 45 -4.01 -14.15 -10.33
N VAL A 46 -4.58 -14.89 -9.36
CA VAL A 46 -3.94 -15.13 -8.06
C VAL A 46 -2.66 -15.92 -8.23
N GLY A 47 -2.67 -16.99 -9.04
CA GLY A 47 -1.49 -17.83 -9.27
C GLY A 47 -0.38 -17.09 -10.01
N GLY A 48 -0.72 -16.31 -11.05
CA GLY A 48 0.25 -15.52 -11.82
C GLY A 48 0.92 -14.46 -10.96
N PHE A 49 0.13 -13.65 -10.24
CA PHE A 49 0.67 -12.64 -9.33
C PHE A 49 1.46 -13.26 -8.18
N LEU A 50 1.00 -14.36 -7.57
CA LEU A 50 1.72 -15.03 -6.50
C LEU A 50 3.10 -15.48 -6.96
N VAL A 51 3.20 -16.17 -8.11
CA VAL A 51 4.49 -16.65 -8.65
C VAL A 51 5.40 -15.48 -9.04
N PHE A 52 4.82 -14.42 -9.61
CA PHE A 52 5.56 -13.22 -9.97
C PHE A 52 6.15 -12.49 -8.75
N LEU A 53 5.32 -12.25 -7.72
CA LEU A 53 5.72 -11.59 -6.48
C LEU A 53 6.67 -12.45 -5.65
N LEU A 54 6.56 -13.78 -5.72
CA LEU A 54 7.51 -14.69 -5.10
C LEU A 54 8.92 -14.51 -5.67
N GLY A 55 9.04 -14.37 -7.00
CA GLY A 55 10.31 -14.07 -7.65
C GLY A 55 10.92 -12.75 -7.15
N LEU A 56 10.09 -11.70 -7.05
CA LEU A 56 10.51 -10.40 -6.51
C LEU A 56 10.92 -10.48 -5.03
N SER A 57 10.22 -11.26 -4.21
CA SER A 57 10.52 -11.44 -2.79
C SER A 57 11.82 -12.23 -2.57
N TRP A 58 12.13 -13.21 -3.42
CA TRP A 58 13.36 -13.99 -3.32
C TRP A 58 14.59 -13.27 -3.87
N GLY A 59 14.38 -12.38 -4.84
CA GLY A 59 15.44 -11.60 -5.48
C GLY A 59 16.23 -10.77 -4.49
N GLY A 60 17.52 -11.06 -4.37
CA GLY A 60 18.43 -10.35 -3.45
C GLY A 60 18.31 -10.75 -1.98
N SER A 61 17.34 -11.61 -1.63
CA SER A 61 17.12 -12.14 -0.28
C SER A 61 17.71 -13.54 -0.14
N VAL A 62 17.02 -14.52 -0.73
CA VAL A 62 17.33 -15.95 -0.65
C VAL A 62 18.21 -16.35 -1.82
N TYR A 63 17.97 -15.75 -2.99
CA TYR A 63 18.71 -16.04 -4.21
C TYR A 63 19.24 -14.75 -4.84
N PRO A 64 20.43 -14.77 -5.46
CA PRO A 64 20.91 -13.65 -6.26
C PRO A 64 19.91 -13.31 -7.37
N TRP A 65 19.78 -12.03 -7.71
CA TRP A 65 18.88 -11.57 -8.80
C TRP A 65 19.11 -12.29 -10.15
N LYS A 66 20.35 -12.70 -10.42
CA LYS A 66 20.72 -13.44 -11.65
C LYS A 66 20.49 -14.95 -11.56
N SER A 67 19.96 -15.45 -10.44
CA SER A 67 19.66 -16.88 -10.26
C SER A 67 18.53 -17.32 -11.19
N ALA A 68 18.66 -18.53 -11.74
CA ALA A 68 17.62 -19.13 -12.56
C ALA A 68 16.27 -19.20 -11.83
N HIS A 69 16.26 -19.39 -10.51
CA HIS A 69 15.03 -19.46 -9.71
C HIS A 69 14.25 -18.14 -9.72
N VAL A 70 14.95 -17.00 -9.60
CA VAL A 70 14.33 -15.65 -9.58
C VAL A 70 13.82 -15.30 -10.97
N ILE A 71 14.65 -15.51 -12.00
CA ILE A 71 14.27 -15.18 -13.38
C ILE A 71 13.13 -16.08 -13.86
N ALA A 72 13.18 -17.39 -13.56
CA ALA A 72 12.13 -18.31 -13.98
C ALA A 72 10.79 -17.98 -13.32
N THR A 73 10.75 -17.71 -12.02
CA THR A 73 9.50 -17.35 -11.32
C THR A 73 8.94 -16.03 -11.83
N MET A 74 9.78 -15.01 -12.07
CA MET A 74 9.33 -13.74 -12.67
C MET A 74 8.80 -13.90 -14.10
N VAL A 75 9.49 -14.66 -14.96
CA VAL A 75 9.08 -14.86 -16.36
C VAL A 75 7.80 -15.71 -16.43
N ILE A 76 7.73 -16.81 -15.68
CA ILE A 76 6.54 -17.68 -15.65
C ILE A 76 5.34 -16.92 -15.08
N GLY A 77 5.51 -16.21 -13.96
CA GLY A 77 4.46 -15.37 -13.38
C GLY A 77 3.96 -14.33 -14.38
N GLY A 78 4.88 -13.64 -15.06
CA GLY A 78 4.53 -12.66 -16.09
C GLY A 78 3.78 -13.26 -17.28
N ILE A 79 4.20 -14.45 -17.76
CA ILE A 79 3.48 -15.17 -18.83
C ILE A 79 2.07 -15.55 -18.37
N ILE A 80 1.90 -16.05 -17.14
CA ILE A 80 0.57 -16.40 -16.60
C ILE A 80 -0.31 -15.16 -16.49
N THR A 81 0.22 -14.01 -16.06
CA THR A 81 -0.51 -12.74 -16.03
C THR A 81 -0.92 -12.29 -17.44
N ILE A 82 -0.06 -12.44 -18.45
CA ILE A 82 -0.43 -12.17 -19.85
C ILE A 82 -1.55 -13.11 -20.31
N VAL A 83 -1.46 -14.40 -19.98
CA VAL A 83 -2.51 -15.38 -20.28
C VAL A 83 -3.82 -15.01 -19.58
N PHE A 84 -3.79 -14.49 -18.35
CA PHE A 84 -4.96 -13.96 -17.67
C PHE A 84 -5.59 -12.78 -18.42
N VAL A 85 -4.79 -11.80 -18.87
CA VAL A 85 -5.30 -10.67 -19.67
C VAL A 85 -5.92 -11.15 -20.98
N LEU A 86 -5.30 -12.12 -21.66
CA LEU A 86 -5.85 -12.71 -22.88
C LEU A 86 -7.14 -13.50 -22.59
N TRP A 87 -7.20 -14.20 -21.45
CA TRP A 87 -8.40 -14.92 -21.01
C TRP A 87 -9.57 -13.96 -20.82
N GLU A 88 -9.40 -12.89 -20.06
CA GLU A 88 -10.43 -11.86 -19.87
C GLU A 88 -10.83 -11.18 -21.20
N CYS A 89 -9.88 -10.98 -22.12
CA CYS A 89 -10.14 -10.33 -23.41
C CYS A 89 -10.93 -11.18 -24.41
N TYR A 90 -10.69 -12.50 -24.44
CA TYR A 90 -11.19 -13.36 -25.50
C TYR A 90 -12.18 -14.42 -25.02
N ALA A 91 -12.16 -14.78 -23.73
CA ALA A 91 -13.19 -15.66 -23.18
C ALA A 91 -14.48 -14.85 -23.03
N ASN A 92 -15.54 -15.27 -23.73
CA ASN A 92 -16.86 -14.66 -23.63
C ASN A 92 -17.50 -15.03 -22.27
N LEU A 93 -17.03 -14.38 -21.21
CA LEU A 93 -17.40 -14.63 -19.81
C LEU A 93 -18.69 -13.89 -19.45
N GLU A 94 -19.59 -14.57 -18.75
CA GLU A 94 -20.88 -14.00 -18.33
C GLU A 94 -20.72 -13.06 -17.12
N GLU A 95 -19.75 -13.34 -16.24
CA GLU A 95 -19.34 -12.50 -15.10
C GLU A 95 -17.79 -12.46 -15.05
N PRO A 96 -17.14 -11.61 -15.87
CA PRO A 96 -15.67 -11.47 -15.91
C PRO A 96 -15.11 -10.93 -14.60
N LEU A 97 -13.87 -11.31 -14.25
CA LEU A 97 -13.22 -10.84 -13.03
C LEU A 97 -12.81 -9.37 -13.14
N LEU A 98 -12.35 -8.94 -14.32
CA LEU A 98 -12.04 -7.55 -14.63
C LEU A 98 -12.72 -7.12 -15.93
N PRO A 99 -13.88 -6.45 -15.86
CA PRO A 99 -14.58 -6.01 -17.06
C PRO A 99 -13.71 -5.03 -17.87
N ILE A 100 -13.26 -5.45 -19.05
CA ILE A 100 -12.29 -4.68 -19.86
C ILE A 100 -12.86 -3.33 -20.32
N HIS A 101 -14.18 -3.22 -20.39
CA HIS A 101 -14.84 -1.98 -20.73
C HIS A 101 -14.52 -0.85 -19.74
N LEU A 102 -14.20 -1.16 -18.48
CA LEU A 102 -13.79 -0.20 -17.45
C LEU A 102 -12.49 0.52 -17.82
N PHE A 103 -11.55 -0.20 -18.44
CA PHE A 103 -10.28 0.37 -18.87
C PHE A 103 -10.42 1.36 -20.04
N LYS A 104 -11.58 1.45 -20.69
CA LYS A 104 -11.86 2.50 -21.68
C LYS A 104 -12.05 3.87 -21.03
N ASN A 105 -12.46 3.92 -19.76
CA ASN A 105 -12.56 5.17 -19.02
C ASN A 105 -11.17 5.54 -18.46
N PHE A 106 -10.46 6.40 -19.20
CA PHE A 106 -9.12 6.84 -18.81
C PHE A 106 -9.07 7.49 -17.43
N ALA A 107 -10.10 8.25 -17.05
CA ALA A 107 -10.15 8.94 -15.76
C ALA A 107 -10.26 7.93 -14.59
N TRP A 108 -11.07 6.88 -14.77
CA TRP A 108 -11.13 5.75 -13.84
C TRP A 108 -9.80 5.01 -13.71
N VAL A 109 -9.13 4.73 -14.83
CA VAL A 109 -7.79 4.11 -14.82
C VAL A 109 -6.79 4.95 -14.04
N VAL A 110 -6.80 6.27 -14.22
CA VAL A 110 -5.95 7.19 -13.47
C VAL A 110 -6.28 7.14 -11.97
N ALA A 111 -7.56 7.18 -11.59
CA ALA A 111 -7.97 7.07 -10.18
C ALA A 111 -7.50 5.76 -9.53
N CYS A 112 -7.62 4.63 -10.24
CA CYS A 112 -7.12 3.34 -9.78
C CYS A 112 -5.59 3.30 -9.62
N ILE A 113 -4.84 3.90 -10.55
CA ILE A 113 -3.38 3.97 -10.44
C ILE A 113 -2.96 4.85 -9.26
N LEU A 114 -3.61 6.00 -9.06
CA LEU A 114 -3.32 6.89 -7.92
C LEU A 114 -3.64 6.23 -6.58
N LEU A 115 -4.74 5.47 -6.52
CA LEU A 115 -5.08 4.66 -5.35
C LEU A 115 -4.03 3.57 -5.10
N GLY A 116 -3.63 2.82 -6.13
CA GLY A 116 -2.60 1.79 -6.02
C GLY A 116 -1.23 2.35 -5.59
N LEU A 117 -0.84 3.52 -6.10
CA LEU A 117 0.38 4.21 -5.69
C LEU A 117 0.29 4.67 -4.23
N GLY A 118 -0.81 5.28 -3.81
CA GLY A 118 -1.04 5.67 -2.41
C GLY A 118 -0.96 4.47 -1.46
N ALA A 119 -1.59 3.36 -1.84
CA ALA A 119 -1.56 2.13 -1.08
C ALA A 119 -0.17 1.49 -1.01
N SER A 120 0.59 1.50 -2.10
CA SER A 120 1.97 1.02 -2.08
C SER A 120 2.83 1.77 -1.04
N ILE A 121 2.64 3.09 -0.93
CA ILE A 121 3.33 3.93 0.05
C ILE A 121 2.85 3.61 1.47
N TYR A 122 1.54 3.45 1.67
CA TYR A 122 0.96 3.04 2.96
C TYR A 122 1.60 1.75 3.48
N TYR A 123 1.61 0.68 2.68
CA TYR A 123 2.16 -0.60 3.08
C TYR A 123 3.69 -0.56 3.24
N ALA A 124 4.41 0.17 2.38
CA ALA A 124 5.84 0.36 2.54
C ALA A 124 6.17 1.04 3.88
N MET A 125 5.42 2.08 4.25
CA MET A 125 5.63 2.79 5.52
C MET A 125 5.19 1.97 6.74
N ALA A 126 4.16 1.13 6.60
CA ALA A 126 3.75 0.21 7.65
C ALA A 126 4.84 -0.80 8.03
N VAL A 127 5.80 -1.08 7.13
CA VAL A 127 6.93 -1.99 7.36
C VAL A 127 8.21 -1.21 7.70
N VAL A 128 8.58 -0.23 6.88
CA VAL A 128 9.86 0.47 6.97
C VAL A 128 9.93 1.37 8.20
N TRP A 129 8.84 2.03 8.59
CA TRP A 129 8.86 2.94 9.74
C TRP A 129 9.09 2.21 11.08
N PRO A 130 8.36 1.12 11.40
CA PRO A 130 8.67 0.33 12.60
C PRO A 130 10.10 -0.22 12.62
N GLN A 131 10.63 -0.67 11.46
CA GLN A 131 12.01 -1.12 11.34
C GLN A 131 13.01 0.01 11.63
N MET A 132 12.76 1.21 11.08
CA MET A 132 13.58 2.39 11.34
C MET A 132 13.55 2.80 12.81
N VAL A 133 12.37 2.75 13.45
CA VAL A 133 12.22 3.03 14.89
C VAL A 133 13.02 2.05 15.74
N ALA A 134 12.90 0.74 15.45
CA ALA A 134 13.60 -0.31 16.19
C ALA A 134 15.13 -0.21 16.07
N VAL A 135 15.64 0.13 14.87
CA VAL A 135 17.08 0.14 14.60
C VAL A 135 17.75 1.48 14.95
N LEU A 136 17.15 2.61 14.57
CA LEU A 136 17.80 3.93 14.71
C LEU A 136 17.49 4.61 16.04
N TYR A 137 16.28 4.43 16.57
CA TYR A 137 15.74 5.30 17.62
C TYR A 137 15.54 4.64 18.98
N THR A 138 15.92 3.37 19.10
CA THR A 138 15.82 2.59 20.34
C THR A 138 17.10 1.78 20.56
N ASP A 139 17.55 1.73 21.81
CA ASP A 139 18.71 0.92 22.22
C ASP A 139 18.32 -0.54 22.49
N ASP A 140 17.05 -0.82 22.80
CA ASP A 140 16.52 -2.15 23.13
C ASP A 140 15.97 -2.94 21.91
N GLY A 141 16.31 -2.52 20.68
CA GLY A 141 15.81 -3.17 19.46
C GLY A 141 14.28 -3.11 19.28
N GLY A 142 13.62 -2.10 19.86
CA GLY A 142 12.18 -1.89 19.71
C GLY A 142 11.28 -2.55 20.77
N ALA A 143 11.84 -3.18 21.80
CA ALA A 143 11.05 -3.83 22.86
C ALA A 143 10.34 -2.85 23.83
N SER A 144 10.72 -1.58 23.82
CA SER A 144 10.15 -0.57 24.71
C SER A 144 8.76 -0.10 24.26
N MET A 145 7.88 0.19 25.22
CA MET A 145 6.52 0.70 24.95
C MET A 145 6.53 2.00 24.14
N SER A 146 7.57 2.82 24.29
CA SER A 146 7.78 4.06 23.53
C SER A 146 8.14 3.81 22.06
N ALA A 147 8.81 2.71 21.75
CA ALA A 147 9.07 2.29 20.38
C ALA A 147 7.79 1.82 19.67
N ALA A 148 6.98 1.04 20.38
CA ALA A 148 5.71 0.54 19.88
C ALA A 148 4.73 1.67 19.57
N SER A 149 4.61 2.66 20.46
CA SER A 149 3.75 3.82 20.24
C SER A 149 4.21 4.66 19.05
N LEU A 150 5.52 4.85 18.89
CA LEU A 150 6.09 5.59 17.76
C LEU A 150 5.88 4.87 16.43
N SER A 151 6.02 3.54 16.42
CA SER A 151 5.78 2.70 15.24
C SER A 151 4.34 2.78 14.77
N CYS A 152 3.39 2.78 15.72
CA CYS A 152 1.96 2.87 15.42
C CYS A 152 1.52 4.26 14.96
N ALA A 153 2.31 5.32 15.23
CA ALA A 153 1.95 6.70 14.88
C ALA A 153 1.71 6.87 13.37
N SER A 154 2.51 6.21 12.52
CA SER A 154 2.34 6.23 11.06
C SER A 154 0.95 5.73 10.63
N SER A 155 0.57 4.52 11.06
CA SER A 155 -0.71 3.90 10.71
C SER A 155 -1.89 4.66 11.29
N ILE A 156 -1.79 5.16 12.53
CA ILE A 156 -2.84 5.97 13.15
C ILE A 156 -3.10 7.22 12.31
N MET A 157 -2.04 7.92 11.88
CA MET A 157 -2.20 9.15 11.10
C MET A 157 -2.77 8.92 9.70
N ILE A 158 -2.46 7.80 9.05
CA ILE A 158 -3.11 7.43 7.79
C ILE A 158 -4.62 7.27 7.99
N ASN A 159 -5.04 6.51 9.02
CA ASN A 159 -6.46 6.32 9.30
C ASN A 159 -7.16 7.64 9.65
N VAL A 160 -6.50 8.51 10.42
CA VAL A 160 -7.01 9.86 10.72
C VAL A 160 -7.16 10.67 9.43
N GLY A 161 -6.19 10.60 8.52
CA GLY A 161 -6.27 11.21 7.18
C GLY A 161 -7.46 10.70 6.37
N GLN A 162 -7.66 9.39 6.33
CA GLN A 162 -8.78 8.76 5.63
C GLN A 162 -10.15 9.19 6.19
N ILE A 163 -10.29 9.21 7.52
CA ILE A 163 -11.53 9.61 8.21
C ILE A 163 -11.83 11.09 7.94
N ILE A 164 -10.83 11.96 8.14
CA ILE A 164 -11.02 13.40 7.95
C ILE A 164 -11.31 13.72 6.49
N ALA A 165 -10.63 13.08 5.55
CA ALA A 165 -10.92 13.21 4.13
C ALA A 165 -12.35 12.74 3.80
N GLY A 166 -12.83 11.65 4.42
CA GLY A 166 -14.21 11.18 4.21
C GLY A 166 -15.27 12.24 4.55
N PHE A 167 -15.07 13.03 5.62
CA PHE A 167 -16.00 14.09 6.01
C PHE A 167 -15.77 15.43 5.28
N LEU A 168 -14.53 15.74 4.92
CA LEU A 168 -14.16 17.04 4.35
C LEU A 168 -14.04 17.05 2.83
N ALA A 169 -13.89 15.90 2.17
CA ALA A 169 -13.71 15.84 0.72
C ALA A 169 -14.93 16.40 -0.03
N GLU A 170 -16.14 16.06 0.41
CA GLU A 170 -17.40 16.55 -0.16
C GLU A 170 -17.58 18.07 -0.01
N PRO A 171 -17.50 18.67 1.21
CA PRO A 171 -17.71 20.11 1.37
C PRO A 171 -16.58 20.96 0.78
N ILE A 172 -15.34 20.46 0.70
CA ILE A 172 -14.24 21.17 0.04
C ILE A 172 -14.41 21.13 -1.49
N GLY A 173 -14.94 20.03 -2.02
CA GLY A 173 -15.03 19.77 -3.46
C GLY A 173 -13.66 19.85 -4.15
N LYS A 174 -13.65 19.93 -5.48
CA LYS A 174 -12.43 20.00 -6.31
C LYS A 174 -11.49 18.85 -6.02
N THR A 175 -12.04 17.64 -6.02
CA THR A 175 -11.33 16.38 -5.75
C THR A 175 -9.98 16.27 -6.47
N LYS A 176 -9.91 16.73 -7.72
CA LYS A 176 -8.65 16.84 -8.48
C LYS A 176 -7.59 17.70 -7.79
N ILE A 177 -7.95 18.90 -7.35
CA ILE A 177 -7.03 19.83 -6.68
C ILE A 177 -6.62 19.28 -5.32
N GLN A 178 -7.54 18.63 -4.61
CA GLN A 178 -7.22 17.93 -3.37
C GLN A 178 -6.14 16.87 -3.63
N CYS A 179 -6.31 15.96 -4.60
CA CYS A 179 -5.32 14.94 -4.96
C CYS A 179 -3.95 15.55 -5.27
N ILE A 180 -3.88 16.59 -6.10
CA ILE A 180 -2.61 17.28 -6.42
C ILE A 180 -1.95 17.84 -5.16
N ALA A 181 -2.72 18.55 -4.32
CA ALA A 181 -2.20 19.19 -3.12
C ALA A 181 -1.69 18.17 -2.09
N VAL A 182 -2.47 17.12 -1.80
CA VAL A 182 -2.09 16.12 -0.80
C VAL A 182 -0.94 15.24 -1.27
N LEU A 183 -0.85 14.89 -2.56
CA LEU A 183 0.31 14.18 -3.11
C LEU A 183 1.57 15.04 -3.08
N THR A 184 1.45 16.34 -3.39
CA THR A 184 2.59 17.27 -3.38
C THR A 184 3.13 17.43 -1.97
N ILE A 185 2.25 17.75 -1.01
CA ILE A 185 2.64 17.99 0.38
C ILE A 185 3.09 16.67 1.03
N GLY A 186 2.28 15.62 0.92
CA GLY A 186 2.57 14.31 1.51
C GLY A 186 3.84 13.71 0.98
N GLY A 187 4.03 13.71 -0.34
CA GLY A 187 5.22 13.14 -0.97
C GLY A 187 6.49 13.98 -0.78
N ALA A 188 6.39 15.32 -0.74
CA ALA A 188 7.54 16.18 -0.42
C ALA A 188 8.02 15.98 1.02
N LEU A 189 7.08 15.89 1.98
CA LEU A 189 7.40 15.63 3.38
C LEU A 189 7.94 14.20 3.57
N LEU A 190 7.40 13.23 2.83
CA LEU A 190 7.89 11.86 2.85
C LEU A 190 9.33 11.78 2.30
N GLY A 191 9.60 12.47 1.19
CA GLY A 191 10.94 12.57 0.62
C GLY A 191 11.94 13.28 1.52
N ALA A 192 11.50 14.27 2.32
CA ALA A 192 12.35 14.97 3.28
C ALA A 192 12.88 14.07 4.40
N ILE A 193 12.25 12.92 4.66
CA ILE A 193 12.72 11.92 5.63
C ILE A 193 14.02 11.26 5.16
N ALA A 194 14.36 11.31 3.86
CA ALA A 194 15.66 10.83 3.38
C ALA A 194 16.85 11.53 4.06
N ALA A 195 16.66 12.75 4.58
CA ALA A 195 17.67 13.47 5.36
C ALA A 195 17.68 13.10 6.87
N ALA A 196 16.85 12.15 7.30
CA ALA A 196 16.79 11.72 8.70
C ALA A 196 18.06 10.95 9.08
N THR A 197 18.59 11.29 10.24
CA THR A 197 19.76 10.65 10.86
C THR A 197 19.33 10.03 12.20
N PRO A 198 20.16 9.17 12.82
CA PRO A 198 19.88 8.63 14.15
C PRO A 198 19.63 9.73 15.21
N ASP A 199 20.24 10.91 15.02
CA ASP A 199 20.14 12.04 15.95
C ASP A 199 18.87 12.91 15.74
N THR A 200 18.20 12.81 14.59
CA THR A 200 17.03 13.62 14.23
C THR A 200 15.68 12.91 14.43
N LYS A 201 15.54 12.12 15.50
CA LYS A 201 14.32 11.37 15.86
C LYS A 201 13.03 12.19 15.82
N SER A 202 13.03 13.36 16.45
CA SER A 202 11.83 14.21 16.55
C SER A 202 11.39 14.79 15.21
N LEU A 203 12.36 15.19 14.38
CA LEU A 203 12.10 15.70 13.04
C LEU A 203 11.56 14.60 12.13
N ALA A 204 12.18 13.41 12.13
CA ALA A 204 11.71 12.28 11.34
C ALA A 204 10.28 11.88 11.73
N THR A 205 10.01 11.78 13.04
CA THR A 205 8.67 11.46 13.54
C THR A 205 7.62 12.48 13.10
N GLY A 206 7.91 13.78 13.20
CA GLY A 206 6.99 14.83 12.78
C GLY A 206 6.70 14.77 11.27
N LEU A 207 7.72 14.54 10.45
CA LEU A 207 7.57 14.39 9.00
C LEU A 207 6.74 13.15 8.64
N ILE A 208 6.96 12.01 9.31
CA ILE A 208 6.14 10.80 9.11
C ILE A 208 4.69 11.07 9.44
N ILE A 209 4.39 11.66 10.60
CA ILE A 209 3.03 11.89 11.07
C ILE A 209 2.24 12.74 10.06
N VAL A 210 2.86 13.82 9.57
CA VAL A 210 2.19 14.73 8.64
C VAL A 210 2.10 14.13 7.23
N SER A 211 3.15 13.48 6.73
CA SER A 211 3.11 12.83 5.40
C SER A 211 2.07 11.71 5.36
N CYS A 212 2.02 10.85 6.38
CA CYS A 212 1.06 9.76 6.54
C CYS A 212 -0.39 10.26 6.53
N PHE A 213 -0.66 11.41 7.17
CA PHE A 213 -1.97 12.03 7.12
C PHE A 213 -2.42 12.37 5.68
N PHE A 214 -1.54 13.01 4.90
CA PHE A 214 -1.85 13.37 3.51
C PHE A 214 -1.97 12.16 2.58
N ILE A 215 -1.17 11.11 2.81
CA ILE A 215 -1.29 9.84 2.07
C ILE A 215 -2.65 9.21 2.34
N GLY A 216 -3.10 9.17 3.61
CA GLY A 216 -4.43 8.68 3.96
C GLY A 216 -5.56 9.52 3.36
N TRP A 217 -5.39 10.83 3.27
CA TRP A 217 -6.33 11.69 2.56
C TRP A 217 -6.42 11.32 1.07
N ASN A 218 -5.26 11.15 0.41
CA ASN A 218 -5.20 10.77 -0.99
C ASN A 218 -5.93 9.45 -1.27
N GLU A 219 -5.69 8.43 -0.44
CA GLU A 219 -6.37 7.14 -0.58
C GLU A 219 -7.88 7.27 -0.48
N SER A 220 -8.39 8.03 0.49
CA SER A 220 -9.82 8.22 0.69
C SER A 220 -10.49 8.91 -0.50
N VAL A 221 -9.86 9.96 -1.04
CA VAL A 221 -10.36 10.67 -2.23
C VAL A 221 -10.29 9.78 -3.48
N CYS A 222 -9.16 9.10 -3.72
CA CYS A 222 -9.00 8.25 -4.90
C CYS A 222 -9.93 7.03 -4.86
N LEU A 223 -10.12 6.44 -3.68
CA LEU A 223 -11.08 5.35 -3.47
C LEU A 223 -12.51 5.81 -3.79
N SER A 224 -12.90 6.99 -3.30
CA SER A 224 -14.22 7.57 -3.59
C SER A 224 -14.38 7.84 -5.09
N ASN A 225 -13.38 8.46 -5.73
CA ASN A 225 -13.39 8.74 -7.17
C ASN A 225 -13.53 7.45 -8.00
N SER A 226 -12.81 6.38 -7.64
CA SER A 226 -12.87 5.10 -8.35
C SER A 226 -14.27 4.47 -8.37
N GLY A 227 -15.10 4.75 -7.36
CA GLY A 227 -16.50 4.33 -7.31
C GLY A 227 -17.46 5.26 -8.06
N ILE A 228 -17.27 6.58 -7.92
CA ILE A 228 -18.17 7.60 -8.50
C ILE A 228 -18.02 7.70 -10.03
N GLU A 229 -16.86 7.37 -10.56
CA GLU A 229 -16.62 7.42 -12.01
C GLU A 229 -17.28 6.31 -12.81
N LEU A 230 -17.74 5.26 -12.14
CA LEU A 230 -18.37 4.12 -12.79
C LEU A 230 -19.76 4.51 -13.27
N LEU A 231 -20.04 4.19 -14.54
CA LEU A 231 -21.35 4.40 -15.15
C LEU A 231 -22.38 3.37 -14.65
N ASP A 232 -21.94 2.15 -14.34
CA ASP A 232 -22.78 1.10 -13.75
C ASP A 232 -22.42 0.88 -12.27
N GLN A 233 -23.35 1.25 -11.38
CA GLN A 233 -23.17 1.08 -9.93
C GLN A 233 -23.12 -0.38 -9.48
N ARG A 234 -23.51 -1.34 -10.34
CA ARG A 234 -23.44 -2.77 -10.02
C ARG A 234 -22.00 -3.30 -9.99
N GLU A 235 -21.06 -2.58 -10.62
CA GLU A 235 -19.67 -3.00 -10.77
C GLU A 235 -18.70 -2.33 -9.77
N ILE A 236 -19.20 -1.47 -8.87
CA ILE A 236 -18.37 -0.76 -7.85
C ILE A 236 -17.50 -1.73 -7.05
N GLY A 237 -18.06 -2.87 -6.64
CA GLY A 237 -17.33 -3.87 -5.84
C GLY A 237 -16.13 -4.47 -6.59
N THR A 238 -16.30 -4.76 -7.89
CA THR A 238 -15.25 -5.32 -8.74
C THR A 238 -14.18 -4.28 -9.06
N ALA A 239 -14.60 -3.07 -9.41
CA ALA A 239 -13.71 -1.95 -9.73
C ALA A 239 -12.84 -1.51 -8.55
N ILE A 240 -13.43 -1.40 -7.34
CA ILE A 240 -12.67 -1.11 -6.12
C ILE A 240 -11.76 -2.29 -5.75
N GLY A 241 -12.27 -3.53 -5.83
CA GLY A 241 -11.49 -4.73 -5.53
C GLY A 241 -10.26 -4.92 -6.44
N ALA A 242 -10.36 -4.53 -7.71
CA ALA A 242 -9.27 -4.56 -8.69
C ALA A 242 -8.06 -3.70 -8.30
N SER A 243 -8.30 -2.63 -7.53
CA SER A 243 -7.26 -1.70 -7.06
C SER A 243 -6.52 -2.18 -5.81
N ALA A 244 -6.82 -3.38 -5.32
CA ALA A 244 -6.28 -3.89 -4.07
C ALA A 244 -4.73 -4.02 -4.12
N PRO A 245 -4.03 -3.44 -3.14
CA PRO A 245 -2.57 -3.43 -3.07
C PRO A 245 -2.00 -4.80 -2.69
N GLN A 246 -0.82 -5.13 -3.23
CA GLN A 246 -0.04 -6.32 -2.88
C GLN A 246 1.31 -5.91 -2.29
N SER A 247 1.73 -6.58 -1.21
CA SER A 247 2.98 -6.28 -0.53
C SER A 247 4.06 -7.32 -0.83
N THR A 248 5.29 -6.84 -1.01
CA THR A 248 6.50 -7.66 -1.02
C THR A 248 7.49 -7.05 -0.04
N SER A 249 8.02 -7.85 0.89
CA SER A 249 9.08 -7.40 1.79
C SER A 249 10.43 -7.44 1.09
N PRO A 250 11.14 -6.31 0.94
CA PRO A 250 12.53 -6.34 0.51
C PRO A 250 13.44 -6.68 1.70
N SER A 251 14.43 -7.53 1.47
CA SER A 251 15.59 -7.65 2.37
C SER A 251 16.80 -7.01 1.69
N SER A 252 17.31 -5.93 2.27
CA SER A 252 18.53 -5.28 1.78
C SER A 252 19.77 -5.93 2.40
N PRO A 253 20.84 -6.20 1.64
CA PRO A 253 22.12 -6.62 2.19
C PRO A 253 22.77 -5.47 2.98
N ILE A 254 23.21 -5.77 4.20
CA ILE A 254 23.77 -4.79 5.14
C ILE A 254 25.28 -4.69 4.91
N GLU A 255 25.75 -3.54 4.40
CA GLU A 255 27.18 -3.20 4.28
C GLU A 255 27.68 -2.58 5.60
N VAL A 256 28.01 -3.44 6.55
CA VAL A 256 28.68 -3.11 7.83
C VAL A 256 30.19 -3.49 7.92
N PRO A 257 30.82 -4.27 7.01
CA PRO A 257 32.19 -4.75 7.23
C PRO A 257 33.28 -3.67 7.41
N ASP A 258 33.27 -2.60 6.63
CA ASP A 258 34.45 -1.73 6.49
C ASP A 258 34.69 -0.82 7.71
N ALA A 259 33.62 -0.31 8.33
CA ALA A 259 33.73 0.55 9.52
C ALA A 259 34.13 -0.23 10.79
N LEU A 260 33.84 -1.52 10.86
CA LEU A 260 34.24 -2.38 11.99
C LEU A 260 35.73 -2.77 11.92
N LEU A 261 36.26 -2.93 10.70
CA LEU A 261 37.68 -3.18 10.48
C LEU A 261 38.53 -1.94 10.81
N GLU A 262 38.02 -0.75 10.52
CA GLU A 262 38.68 0.53 10.84
C GLU A 262 38.65 0.86 12.35
N ALA A 263 37.64 0.37 13.08
CA ALA A 263 37.52 0.50 14.53
C ALA A 263 38.39 -0.52 15.34
N GLY A 264 39.18 -1.35 14.65
CA GLY A 264 40.11 -2.29 15.29
C GLY A 264 39.50 -3.66 15.64
N LEU A 265 38.32 -4.00 15.13
CA LEU A 265 37.74 -5.33 15.32
C LEU A 265 38.44 -6.34 14.39
N PRO A 266 38.91 -7.50 14.89
CA PRO A 266 39.45 -8.55 14.02
C PRO A 266 38.40 -9.00 13.00
N ALA A 267 38.80 -9.18 11.74
CA ALA A 267 37.91 -9.63 10.66
C ALA A 267 37.15 -10.94 10.98
N SER A 268 37.68 -11.77 11.87
CA SER A 268 37.07 -13.00 12.37
C SER A 268 35.86 -12.78 13.29
N SER A 269 35.75 -11.61 13.94
CA SER A 269 34.70 -11.30 14.93
C SER A 269 33.52 -10.51 14.35
N VAL A 270 33.64 -10.02 13.11
CA VAL A 270 32.59 -9.29 12.39
C VAL A 270 31.29 -10.11 12.23
N PRO A 271 31.34 -11.42 11.86
CA PRO A 271 30.12 -12.23 11.78
C PRO A 271 29.44 -12.45 13.13
N ALA A 272 30.23 -12.57 14.21
CA ALA A 272 29.69 -12.75 15.57
C ALA A 272 29.06 -11.45 16.11
N PHE A 273 29.63 -10.29 15.78
CA PHE A 273 29.05 -8.98 16.09
C PHE A 273 27.74 -8.74 15.33
N LEU A 274 27.68 -9.09 14.04
CA LEU A 274 26.47 -9.03 13.23
C LEU A 274 25.38 -10.00 13.76
N ALA A 275 25.76 -11.19 14.22
CA ALA A 275 24.84 -12.11 14.88
C ALA A 275 24.31 -11.52 16.20
N GLY A 276 25.18 -10.93 17.02
CA GLY A 276 24.80 -10.28 18.27
C GLY A 276 23.87 -9.07 18.12
N LEU A 277 23.98 -8.33 17.01
CA LEU A 277 23.06 -7.25 16.64
C LEU A 277 21.63 -7.73 16.38
N THR A 278 21.45 -8.97 15.94
CA THR A 278 20.11 -9.56 15.70
C THR A 278 19.50 -10.17 16.95
N THR A 279 20.32 -10.66 17.89
CA THR A 279 19.88 -11.32 19.13
C THR A 279 19.94 -10.40 20.35
N SER A 280 20.41 -9.16 20.18
CA SER A 280 20.71 -8.21 21.26
C SER A 280 21.60 -8.83 22.36
N SER A 281 22.47 -9.76 21.98
CA SER A 281 23.39 -10.46 22.88
C SER A 281 24.79 -10.43 22.30
N PHE A 282 25.69 -9.75 23.00
CA PHE A 282 27.09 -9.57 22.59
C PHE A 282 28.06 -10.41 23.44
N ASP A 283 27.55 -11.39 24.18
CA ASP A 283 28.34 -12.24 25.08
C ASP A 283 29.30 -13.15 24.28
N GLY A 284 30.58 -13.11 24.66
CA GLY A 284 31.62 -13.99 24.10
C GLY A 284 32.40 -13.45 22.90
N ILE A 285 32.23 -12.18 22.51
CA ILE A 285 33.01 -11.58 21.42
C ILE A 285 34.40 -11.16 21.94
N ALA A 286 35.44 -11.89 21.53
CA ALA A 286 36.82 -11.59 21.92
C ALA A 286 37.28 -10.23 21.37
N GLY A 287 37.71 -9.34 22.28
CA GLY A 287 38.19 -7.98 21.95
C GLY A 287 37.12 -6.88 21.98
N LEU A 288 35.88 -7.21 22.34
CA LEU A 288 34.80 -6.24 22.49
C LEU A 288 35.00 -5.44 23.80
N ASN A 289 35.17 -4.13 23.67
CA ASN A 289 35.15 -3.18 24.78
C ASN A 289 33.90 -2.29 24.64
N ASP A 290 33.37 -1.75 25.73
CA ASP A 290 32.17 -0.90 25.74
C ASP A 290 32.29 0.28 24.76
N GLY A 291 33.51 0.83 24.60
CA GLY A 291 33.82 1.87 23.62
C GLY A 291 33.71 1.39 22.15
N ILE A 292 34.13 0.16 21.86
CA ILE A 292 34.06 -0.44 20.52
C ILE A 292 32.62 -0.83 20.19
N LEU A 293 31.86 -1.32 21.18
CA LEU A 293 30.43 -1.58 21.06
C LEU A 293 29.65 -0.30 20.73
N ALA A 294 29.93 0.81 21.43
CA ALA A 294 29.30 2.10 21.17
C ALA A 294 29.63 2.65 19.77
N VAL A 295 30.89 2.54 19.34
CA VAL A 295 31.31 2.96 17.98
C VAL A 295 30.69 2.07 16.90
N GLY A 296 30.67 0.75 17.10
CA GLY A 296 30.07 -0.22 16.18
C GLY A 296 28.55 -0.06 16.05
N MET A 297 27.84 0.14 17.16
CA MET A 297 26.40 0.44 17.17
C MET A 297 26.09 1.76 16.47
N ARG A 298 26.91 2.79 16.66
CA ARG A 298 26.75 4.07 15.96
C ARG A 298 26.98 3.92 14.46
N ALA A 299 28.06 3.25 14.06
CA ALA A 299 28.34 2.96 12.65
C ALA A 299 27.21 2.14 12.01
N TYR A 300 26.70 1.13 12.71
CA TYR A 300 25.55 0.33 12.31
C TYR A 300 24.29 1.19 12.08
N ARG A 301 23.98 2.10 13.00
CA ARG A 301 22.84 3.03 12.86
C ARG A 301 22.98 3.97 11.67
N PHE A 302 24.18 4.50 11.42
CA PHE A 302 24.44 5.37 10.26
C PHE A 302 24.39 4.61 8.93
N ALA A 303 24.93 3.39 8.86
CA ALA A 303 24.81 2.52 7.70
C ALA A 303 23.34 2.20 7.40
N ASN A 304 22.56 1.86 8.43
CA ASN A 304 21.12 1.63 8.28
C ASN A 304 20.37 2.91 7.88
N ALA A 305 20.72 4.08 8.40
CA ALA A 305 20.12 5.35 7.98
C ALA A 305 20.32 5.61 6.48
N HIS A 306 21.49 5.27 5.93
CA HIS A 306 21.76 5.37 4.49
C HIS A 306 20.96 4.34 3.67
N ALA A 307 20.79 3.11 4.17
CA ALA A 307 19.94 2.13 3.52
C ALA A 307 18.47 2.59 3.49
N TYR A 308 17.96 3.17 4.59
CA TYR A 308 16.61 3.71 4.66
C TYR A 308 16.41 4.94 3.77
N SER A 309 17.40 5.83 3.64
CA SER A 309 17.29 7.00 2.77
C SER A 309 17.07 6.61 1.30
N THR A 310 17.65 5.50 0.86
CA THR A 310 17.41 4.93 -0.47
C THR A 310 15.94 4.60 -0.70
N VAL A 311 15.26 4.03 0.30
CA VAL A 311 13.82 3.77 0.24
C VAL A 311 13.04 5.07 0.07
N PHE A 312 13.34 6.10 0.86
CA PHE A 312 12.67 7.40 0.75
C PHE A 312 12.95 8.09 -0.60
N TYR A 313 14.14 7.95 -1.19
CA TYR A 313 14.40 8.46 -2.55
C TYR A 313 13.53 7.77 -3.60
N THR A 314 13.28 6.46 -3.49
CA THR A 314 12.35 5.79 -4.42
C THR A 314 10.93 6.34 -4.30
N THR A 315 10.48 6.71 -3.10
CA THR A 315 9.15 7.31 -2.90
C THR A 315 9.00 8.68 -3.58
N ILE A 316 10.09 9.43 -3.76
CA ILE A 316 10.08 10.69 -4.53
C ILE A 316 9.76 10.40 -6.01
N ALA A 317 10.33 9.34 -6.58
CA ALA A 317 10.04 8.94 -7.96
C ALA A 317 8.56 8.52 -8.12
N PHE A 318 8.03 7.71 -7.19
CA PHE A 318 6.62 7.32 -7.20
C PHE A 318 5.68 8.53 -7.02
N THR A 319 6.04 9.46 -6.15
CA THR A 319 5.30 10.72 -5.96
C THR A 319 5.30 11.55 -7.23
N GLY A 320 6.44 11.67 -7.92
CA GLY A 320 6.54 12.42 -9.18
C GLY A 320 5.62 11.86 -10.26
N VAL A 321 5.57 10.53 -10.41
CA VAL A 321 4.64 9.86 -11.32
C VAL A 321 3.19 10.08 -10.89
N ALA A 322 2.88 9.94 -9.60
CA ALA A 322 1.54 10.19 -9.05
C ALA A 322 1.09 11.64 -9.30
N LEU A 323 2.00 12.63 -9.17
CA LEU A 323 1.71 14.03 -9.44
C LEU A 323 1.37 14.27 -10.92
N ILE A 324 2.15 13.70 -11.84
CA ILE A 324 1.85 13.82 -13.28
C ILE A 324 0.48 13.21 -13.58
N LEU A 325 0.19 12.02 -13.05
CA LEU A 325 -1.10 11.35 -13.24
C LEU A 325 -2.26 12.11 -12.57
N SER A 326 -2.03 12.78 -11.44
CA SER A 326 -3.07 13.56 -10.76
C SER A 326 -3.61 14.73 -11.58
N PHE A 327 -2.85 15.24 -12.56
CA PHE A 327 -3.37 16.22 -13.52
C PHE A 327 -4.42 15.63 -14.48
N PHE A 328 -4.45 14.33 -14.63
CA PHE A 328 -5.46 13.59 -15.41
C PHE A 328 -6.55 13.00 -14.52
N SER A 329 -6.49 13.20 -13.20
CA SER A 329 -7.53 12.77 -12.29
C SER A 329 -8.86 13.44 -12.66
N PRO A 330 -9.97 12.70 -12.57
CA PRO A 330 -11.30 13.29 -12.66
C PRO A 330 -11.51 14.38 -11.63
N ASN A 331 -12.39 15.32 -11.97
CA ASN A 331 -13.09 16.09 -10.96
C ASN A 331 -14.52 15.57 -10.89
N VAL A 332 -14.90 14.95 -9.78
CA VAL A 332 -16.23 14.31 -9.62
C VAL A 332 -17.25 15.21 -8.91
N ASP A 333 -16.95 16.51 -8.76
CA ASP A 333 -17.81 17.46 -8.06
C ASP A 333 -19.23 17.53 -8.64
N ASP A 334 -19.36 17.37 -9.95
CA ASP A 334 -20.62 17.33 -10.70
C ASP A 334 -21.47 16.08 -10.39
N LYS A 335 -20.84 15.03 -9.87
CA LYS A 335 -21.48 13.74 -9.51
C LYS A 335 -21.79 13.62 -8.02
N MET A 336 -21.32 14.55 -7.18
CA MET A 336 -21.58 14.58 -5.73
C MET A 336 -22.92 15.28 -5.39
N THR A 337 -24.01 14.91 -6.06
CA THR A 337 -25.29 15.66 -6.01
C THR A 337 -26.22 15.25 -4.86
N GLY A 338 -25.79 14.39 -3.93
CA GLY A 338 -26.63 13.84 -2.87
C GLY A 338 -27.79 12.96 -3.36
N GLN A 339 -27.87 12.71 -4.67
CA GLN A 339 -28.92 11.91 -5.30
C GLN A 339 -28.54 10.43 -5.29
N ILE A 340 -29.50 9.57 -4.95
CA ILE A 340 -29.33 8.12 -4.94
C ILE A 340 -29.57 7.61 -6.35
N ALA A 341 -28.52 7.16 -7.06
CA ALA A 341 -28.68 6.74 -8.45
C ALA A 341 -29.40 5.39 -8.63
N VAL A 342 -29.43 4.53 -7.59
CA VAL A 342 -30.19 3.27 -7.59
C VAL A 342 -30.85 3.03 -6.23
N THR A 343 -32.18 3.09 -6.18
CA THR A 343 -32.98 2.75 -5.01
C THR A 343 -33.30 1.25 -4.99
N LEU A 344 -32.73 0.52 -4.03
CA LEU A 344 -32.96 -0.92 -3.86
C LEU A 344 -34.36 -1.28 -3.33
N HIS A 345 -35.08 -0.32 -2.76
CA HIS A 345 -36.39 -0.54 -2.11
C HIS A 345 -37.47 0.35 -2.73
N LYS A 346 -37.79 0.12 -4.00
CA LYS A 346 -39.11 0.46 -4.56
C LYS A 346 -39.35 -0.36 -5.81
N GLY A 347 -40.23 -1.34 -5.69
CA GLY A 347 -40.89 -1.91 -6.85
C GLY A 347 -41.69 -0.81 -7.54
N GLU A 348 -41.49 -0.70 -8.85
CA GLU A 348 -42.30 0.02 -9.83
C GLU A 348 -42.28 1.56 -9.84
N GLN A 349 -42.11 2.05 -11.08
CA GLN A 349 -42.45 3.35 -11.67
C GLN A 349 -41.42 4.48 -11.66
N ASN A 350 -40.98 4.74 -12.90
CA ASN A 350 -40.57 6.01 -13.51
C ASN A 350 -39.48 6.82 -12.80
N ASP A 351 -38.28 6.85 -13.39
CA ASP A 351 -37.73 8.11 -13.88
C ASP A 351 -36.64 7.85 -14.94
N ILE A 352 -36.96 8.28 -16.16
CA ILE A 352 -36.01 8.70 -17.19
C ILE A 352 -35.29 9.92 -16.57
N VAL A 353 -33.97 10.04 -16.58
CA VAL A 353 -33.22 10.97 -17.45
C VAL A 353 -31.78 11.01 -16.93
N VAL A 354 -30.80 10.62 -17.75
CA VAL A 354 -29.82 11.59 -18.24
C VAL A 354 -29.74 11.39 -19.74
N ASP A 355 -30.25 12.40 -20.45
CA ASP A 355 -30.27 12.56 -21.89
C ASP A 355 -28.81 12.55 -22.40
N GLU A 356 -28.49 11.57 -23.23
CA GLU A 356 -27.31 11.58 -24.08
C GLU A 356 -27.52 12.67 -25.14
N LYS A 357 -27.10 13.91 -24.87
CA LYS A 357 -27.04 14.96 -25.90
C LYS A 357 -25.80 15.85 -25.83
N ALA A 358 -25.08 15.76 -26.95
CA ALA A 358 -24.15 16.70 -27.60
C ALA A 358 -22.70 16.72 -27.11
#